data_AF-A0AA36BGP7-F1
#
_entry.id   AF-A0AA36BGP7-F1
#
_cell.length_a   1.000
_cell.length_b   1.000
_cell.length_c   1.000
_cell.angle_alpha   90.00
_cell.angle_beta   90.00
_cell.angle_gamma   90.00
#
_symmetry.space_group_name_H-M   'P 1'
#
loop_
_entity.id
_entity.type
_entity.pdbx_description
1 polymer ?
#
loop_
_entity_poly.entity_id
_entity_poly.type
_entity_poly.pdbx_seq_one_letter_code
_entity_poly.pdbx_strand_id
1 'polypeptide(L)'
;MADAGAKKKRRQYNVEYLKYGFIPSPHSEQLPFCLICEKTFSNEAMKPSRLSGHCKKLHRNKADKNVNYSKALRDKCDNNKTLHDMFAAEAHNNDYGQRISYNIALNIAKAGKAHAIGETLVTPVIHEVMTIALKTNSEPVLKAIFLSNNTVQRRIDEMDGDTEENICNILRNTEFSLQLDESTLSNNVSLL
;
A
#
# COMPACT_ATOMS: atom_id res chain seq x y z
N MET A 1 -33.92 -11.39 -13.81
CA MET A 1 -33.86 -10.11 -14.54
C MET A 1 -33.29 -9.08 -13.58
N ALA A 2 -31.99 -8.80 -13.68
CA ALA A 2 -31.30 -7.87 -12.80
C ALA A 2 -31.57 -6.43 -13.28
N ASP A 3 -32.10 -5.61 -12.39
CA ASP A 3 -32.32 -4.18 -12.58
C ASP A 3 -30.98 -3.50 -12.85
N ALA A 4 -30.78 -3.06 -14.09
CA ALA A 4 -29.62 -2.28 -14.49
C ALA A 4 -29.77 -0.86 -13.92
N GLY A 5 -29.33 -0.69 -12.66
CA GLY A 5 -29.38 0.59 -11.96
C GLY A 5 -28.81 1.73 -12.83
N ALA A 6 -29.68 2.67 -13.17
CA ALA A 6 -29.33 3.83 -13.99
C ALA A 6 -28.09 4.53 -13.42
N LYS A 7 -27.02 4.63 -14.21
CA LYS A 7 -25.81 5.39 -13.85
C LYS A 7 -26.21 6.85 -13.60
N LYS A 8 -26.33 7.25 -12.32
CA LYS A 8 -26.59 8.65 -11.94
C LYS A 8 -25.53 9.54 -12.59
N LYS A 9 -25.96 10.49 -13.42
CA LYS A 9 -25.06 11.46 -14.06
C LYS A 9 -24.31 12.24 -12.96
N ARG A 10 -22.99 12.05 -12.89
CA ARG A 10 -22.10 12.75 -11.95
C ARG A 10 -21.58 14.03 -12.59
N ARG A 11 -21.49 15.10 -11.81
CA ARG A 11 -20.86 16.36 -12.24
C ARG A 11 -19.35 16.19 -12.23
N GLN A 12 -18.70 16.62 -13.29
CA GLN A 12 -17.25 16.67 -13.35
C GLN A 12 -16.74 17.97 -12.74
N TYR A 13 -15.52 17.90 -12.19
CA TYR A 13 -14.84 19.08 -11.70
C TYR A 13 -14.55 20.04 -12.87
N ASN A 14 -14.64 21.35 -12.61
CA ASN A 14 -14.25 22.40 -13.55
C ASN A 14 -13.17 23.26 -12.87
N VAL A 15 -12.09 23.54 -13.60
CA VAL A 15 -10.95 24.35 -13.12
C VAL A 15 -11.39 25.71 -12.61
N GLU A 16 -12.45 26.29 -13.17
CA GLU A 16 -13.02 27.55 -12.69
C GLU A 16 -13.51 27.49 -11.24
N TYR A 17 -13.81 26.31 -10.69
CA TYR A 17 -14.25 26.17 -9.31
C TYR A 17 -13.17 26.56 -8.30
N LEU A 18 -11.92 26.69 -8.76
CA LEU A 18 -10.84 27.28 -7.97
C LEU A 18 -11.17 28.71 -7.53
N LYS A 19 -11.95 29.48 -8.31
CA LYS A 19 -12.40 30.83 -7.90
C LYS A 19 -13.30 30.82 -6.67
N TYR A 20 -13.89 29.67 -6.37
CA TYR A 20 -14.65 29.44 -5.14
C TYR A 20 -13.80 28.80 -4.03
N GLY A 21 -12.49 28.60 -4.23
CA GLY A 21 -11.60 27.97 -3.26
C GLY A 21 -11.74 26.44 -3.18
N PHE A 22 -12.18 25.80 -4.27
CA PHE A 22 -12.32 24.34 -4.33
C PHE A 22 -11.34 23.73 -5.33
N ILE A 23 -10.89 22.50 -5.04
CA ILE A 23 -10.09 21.62 -5.90
C ILE A 23 -10.72 20.21 -5.97
N PRO A 24 -10.29 19.33 -6.88
CA PRO A 24 -10.63 17.90 -6.77
C PRO A 24 -10.13 17.34 -5.43
N SER A 25 -10.88 16.43 -4.83
CA SER A 25 -10.48 15.81 -3.57
C SER A 25 -9.25 14.91 -3.79
N PRO A 26 -8.25 14.96 -2.89
CA PRO A 26 -7.08 14.09 -2.96
C PRO A 26 -7.43 12.59 -2.98
N HIS A 27 -8.54 12.23 -2.33
CA HIS A 27 -9.00 10.83 -2.20
C HIS A 27 -9.95 10.42 -3.32
N SER A 28 -10.51 11.38 -4.07
CA SER A 28 -11.43 11.11 -5.17
C SER A 28 -11.57 12.36 -6.05
N GLU A 29 -11.01 12.30 -7.25
CA GLU A 29 -11.06 13.40 -8.23
C GLU A 29 -12.51 13.82 -8.61
N GLN A 30 -13.50 12.97 -8.30
CA GLN A 30 -14.91 13.22 -8.58
C GLN A 30 -15.64 14.04 -7.51
N LEU A 31 -14.96 14.39 -6.41
CA LEU A 31 -15.54 15.12 -5.29
C LEU A 31 -14.85 16.48 -5.10
N PRO A 32 -15.59 17.56 -4.79
CA PRO A 32 -14.98 18.85 -4.50
C PRO A 32 -14.43 18.90 -3.07
N PHE A 33 -13.23 19.44 -2.90
CA PHE A 33 -12.55 19.69 -1.63
C PHE A 33 -12.34 21.19 -1.43
N CYS A 34 -12.73 21.71 -0.26
CA CYS A 34 -12.55 23.12 0.08
C CYS A 34 -11.16 23.38 0.66
N LEU A 35 -10.39 24.26 0.04
CA LEU A 35 -9.05 24.64 0.49
C LEU A 35 -9.01 25.48 1.79
N ILE A 36 -10.16 25.98 2.25
CA ILE A 36 -10.22 26.89 3.40
C ILE A 36 -10.53 26.14 4.69
N CYS A 37 -11.41 25.13 4.64
CA CYS A 37 -11.79 24.30 5.80
C CYS A 37 -11.38 22.83 5.66
N GLU A 38 -10.69 22.49 4.57
CA GLU A 38 -10.11 21.15 4.34
C GLU A 38 -11.16 20.02 4.41
N LYS A 39 -12.36 20.28 3.88
CA LYS A 39 -13.47 19.31 3.85
C LYS A 39 -13.76 18.85 2.43
N THR A 40 -13.94 17.54 2.26
CA THR A 40 -14.49 16.93 1.03
C THR A 40 -16.01 16.95 1.09
N PHE A 41 -16.65 17.33 -0.02
CA PHE A 41 -18.11 17.38 -0.15
C PHE A 41 -18.62 16.36 -1.16
N SER A 42 -19.92 16.08 -1.12
CA SER A 42 -20.56 15.20 -2.09
C SER A 42 -20.58 15.81 -3.50
N ASN A 43 -20.71 14.96 -4.53
CA ASN A 43 -20.81 15.41 -5.92
C ASN A 43 -22.01 16.35 -6.16
N GLU A 44 -23.09 16.20 -5.39
CA GLU A 44 -24.25 17.09 -5.47
C GLU A 44 -23.96 18.52 -4.98
N ALA A 45 -22.99 18.68 -4.08
CA ALA A 45 -22.54 19.97 -3.59
C ALA A 45 -21.65 20.72 -4.61
N MET A 46 -21.19 20.04 -5.66
CA MET A 46 -20.31 20.58 -6.72
C MET A 46 -21.00 21.61 -7.63
N LYS A 47 -22.28 21.92 -7.39
CA LYS A 47 -22.98 23.00 -8.11
C LYS A 47 -22.34 24.35 -7.75
N PRO A 48 -22.02 25.23 -8.73
CA PRO A 48 -21.39 26.52 -8.47
C PRO A 48 -22.09 27.37 -7.41
N SER A 49 -23.43 27.38 -7.42
CA SER A 49 -24.23 28.10 -6.42
C SER A 49 -24.05 27.56 -5.01
N ARG A 50 -23.85 26.25 -4.84
CA ARG A 50 -23.59 25.61 -3.55
C ARG A 50 -22.15 25.83 -3.08
N LEU A 51 -21.16 25.74 -3.97
CA LEU A 51 -19.75 26.04 -3.66
C LEU A 51 -19.57 27.51 -3.24
N SER A 52 -20.12 28.44 -4.04
CA SER A 52 -20.12 29.87 -3.70
C SER A 52 -20.90 30.14 -2.41
N GLY A 53 -22.06 29.50 -2.23
CA GLY A 53 -22.86 29.60 -1.02
C GLY A 53 -22.14 29.10 0.24
N HIS A 54 -21.41 28.00 0.14
CA HIS A 54 -20.55 27.48 1.21
C HIS A 54 -19.53 28.54 1.64
N CYS A 55 -18.78 29.08 0.69
CA CYS A 55 -17.76 30.09 0.97
C CYS A 55 -18.33 31.37 1.55
N LYS A 56 -19.45 31.86 1.02
CA LYS A 56 -20.13 33.05 1.58
C LYS A 56 -20.68 32.83 2.99
N LYS A 57 -21.07 31.60 3.34
CA LYS A 57 -21.66 31.29 4.66
C LYS A 57 -20.59 31.00 5.71
N LEU A 58 -19.62 30.16 5.39
CA LEU A 58 -18.62 29.67 6.35
C LEU A 58 -17.31 30.45 6.31
N HIS A 59 -17.03 31.14 5.20
CA HIS A 59 -15.78 31.87 4.96
C HIS A 59 -16.04 33.34 4.63
N ARG A 60 -16.95 34.00 5.37
CA ARG A 60 -17.36 35.41 5.15
C ARG A 60 -16.18 36.37 4.97
N ASN A 61 -15.14 36.24 5.80
CA ASN A 61 -13.93 37.09 5.77
C ASN A 61 -12.95 36.74 4.62
N LYS A 62 -13.23 35.71 3.83
CA LYS A 62 -12.37 35.22 2.74
C LYS A 62 -13.15 35.06 1.42
N ALA A 63 -14.44 35.41 1.39
CA ALA A 63 -15.34 35.23 0.26
C ALA A 63 -15.07 36.19 -0.92
N ASP A 64 -14.29 37.25 -0.67
CA ASP A 64 -13.95 38.30 -1.65
C ASP A 64 -12.49 38.21 -2.14
N LYS A 65 -11.81 37.10 -1.83
CA LYS A 65 -10.40 36.91 -2.23
C LYS A 65 -10.33 36.31 -3.63
N ASN A 66 -9.52 36.93 -4.49
CA ASN A 66 -9.29 36.55 -5.88
C ASN A 66 -8.67 35.13 -6.01
N VAL A 67 -8.80 34.51 -7.19
CA VAL A 67 -8.22 33.22 -7.61
C VAL A 67 -6.77 33.05 -7.18
N ASN A 68 -5.97 34.11 -7.12
CA ASN A 68 -4.58 34.06 -6.66
C ASN A 68 -4.43 33.61 -5.19
N TYR A 69 -5.39 33.95 -4.32
CA TYR A 69 -5.43 33.46 -2.94
C TYR A 69 -5.71 31.96 -2.90
N SER A 70 -6.63 31.49 -3.73
CA SER A 70 -6.98 30.07 -3.86
C SER A 70 -5.81 29.26 -4.45
N LYS A 71 -5.06 29.82 -5.40
CA LYS A 71 -3.81 29.24 -5.91
C LYS A 71 -2.77 29.10 -4.80
N ALA A 72 -2.51 30.16 -4.04
CA ALA A 72 -1.57 30.11 -2.92
C ALA A 72 -1.96 29.09 -1.84
N LEU A 73 -3.26 28.93 -1.56
CA LEU A 73 -3.76 27.90 -0.65
C LEU A 73 -3.60 26.49 -1.22
N ARG A 74 -3.84 26.31 -2.51
CA ARG A 74 -3.60 25.04 -3.22
C ARG A 74 -2.12 24.66 -3.13
N ASP A 75 -1.23 25.59 -3.44
CA ASP A 75 0.21 25.35 -3.39
C ASP A 75 0.66 25.04 -1.95
N LYS A 76 0.06 25.67 -0.94
CA LYS A 76 0.30 25.32 0.46
C LYS A 76 -0.22 23.93 0.81
N CYS A 77 -1.37 23.52 0.29
CA CYS A 77 -1.95 22.19 0.51
C CYS A 77 -1.12 21.09 -0.17
N ASP A 78 -0.64 21.35 -1.39
CA ASP A 78 0.22 20.43 -2.14
C ASP A 78 1.60 20.27 -1.45
N ASN A 79 2.09 21.32 -0.80
CA ASN A 79 3.37 21.33 -0.09
C ASN A 79 3.28 20.86 1.38
N ASN A 80 2.13 21.01 2.05
CA ASN A 80 1.89 20.51 3.39
C ASN A 80 1.44 19.04 3.34
N LYS A 81 2.37 18.12 3.10
CA LYS A 81 2.13 16.71 3.38
C LYS A 81 1.86 16.57 4.88
N THR A 82 0.66 16.12 5.25
CA THR A 82 0.38 15.88 6.67
C THR A 82 1.17 14.67 7.14
N LEU A 83 1.45 14.55 8.44
CA LEU A 83 2.09 13.35 9.00
C LEU A 83 1.34 12.07 8.59
N HIS A 84 0.01 12.14 8.49
CA HIS A 84 -0.82 11.03 8.01
C HIS A 84 -0.51 10.66 6.55
N ASP A 85 -0.29 11.64 5.67
CA ASP A 85 0.07 11.37 4.26
C ASP A 85 1.49 10.79 4.14
N MET A 86 2.40 11.19 5.03
CA MET A 86 3.75 10.63 5.10
C MET A 86 3.71 9.17 5.58
N PHE A 87 2.98 8.87 6.65
CA PHE A 87 2.79 7.51 7.15
C PHE A 87 2.02 6.62 6.16
N ALA A 88 1.03 7.16 5.45
CA ALA A 88 0.29 6.41 4.43
C ALA A 88 1.18 6.09 3.21
N ALA A 89 2.02 7.02 2.78
CA ALA A 89 2.98 6.78 1.69
C ALA A 89 4.09 5.78 2.07
N GLU A 90 4.56 5.81 3.31
CA GLU A 90 5.50 4.80 3.83
C GLU A 90 4.83 3.43 3.99
N ALA A 91 3.61 3.37 4.51
CA ALA A 91 2.87 2.11 4.66
C ALA A 91 2.60 1.44 3.30
N HIS A 92 2.26 2.21 2.27
CA HIS A 92 1.96 1.67 0.94
C HIS A 92 3.20 1.16 0.20
N ASN A 93 4.38 1.75 0.44
CA ASN A 93 5.66 1.21 -0.05
C ASN A 93 6.12 -0.01 0.76
N ASN A 94 5.79 -0.05 2.05
CA ASN A 94 6.16 -1.14 2.96
C ASN A 94 5.38 -2.43 2.66
N ASP A 95 4.10 -2.34 2.24
CA ASP A 95 3.27 -3.52 1.95
C ASP A 95 3.80 -4.34 0.75
N TYR A 96 4.13 -3.68 -0.36
CA TYR A 96 4.70 -4.39 -1.53
C TYR A 96 6.07 -4.99 -1.23
N GLY A 97 6.96 -4.23 -0.58
CA GLY A 97 8.29 -4.70 -0.22
C GLY A 97 8.22 -5.94 0.67
N GLN A 98 7.36 -5.90 1.70
CA GLN A 98 7.11 -7.04 2.58
C GLN A 98 6.57 -8.25 1.82
N ARG A 99 5.56 -8.07 0.96
CA ARG A 99 5.00 -9.17 0.17
C ARG A 99 6.03 -9.80 -0.77
N ILE A 100 6.84 -8.98 -1.44
CA ILE A 100 7.92 -9.46 -2.30
C ILE A 100 8.96 -10.23 -1.47
N SER A 101 9.30 -9.75 -0.26
CA SER A 101 10.22 -10.40 0.68
C SER A 101 9.78 -11.84 0.99
N TYR A 102 8.53 -12.03 1.43
CA TYR A 102 7.98 -13.36 1.71
C TYR A 102 7.98 -14.27 0.48
N ASN A 103 7.59 -13.74 -0.69
CA ASN A 103 7.57 -14.52 -1.93
C ASN A 103 8.98 -15.00 -2.33
N ILE A 104 10.00 -14.14 -2.19
CA ILE A 104 11.39 -14.51 -2.46
C ILE A 104 11.86 -15.55 -1.44
N ALA A 105 11.59 -15.35 -0.16
CA ALA A 105 11.94 -16.31 0.89
C ALA A 105 11.29 -17.68 0.66
N LEU A 106 10.01 -17.71 0.27
CA LEU A 106 9.29 -18.94 -0.08
C LEU A 106 9.94 -19.66 -1.26
N ASN A 107 10.35 -18.92 -2.30
CA ASN A 107 11.04 -19.51 -3.45
C ASN A 107 12.42 -20.07 -3.09
N ILE A 108 13.16 -19.40 -2.19
CA ILE A 108 14.44 -19.89 -1.65
C ILE A 108 14.23 -21.20 -0.90
N ALA A 109 13.23 -21.26 -0.01
CA ALA A 109 12.88 -22.46 0.75
C ALA A 109 12.47 -23.62 -0.16
N LYS A 110 11.57 -23.37 -1.13
CA LYS A 110 11.14 -24.38 -2.12
C LYS A 110 12.29 -24.94 -2.95
N ALA A 111 13.30 -24.12 -3.23
CA ALA A 111 14.49 -24.54 -3.97
C ALA A 111 15.56 -25.22 -3.08
N GLY A 112 15.33 -25.34 -1.77
CA GLY A 112 16.28 -25.91 -0.82
C GLY A 112 17.60 -25.16 -0.76
N LYS A 113 17.58 -23.83 -0.92
CA LYS A 113 18.78 -23.00 -0.99
C LYS A 113 19.08 -22.30 0.34
N ALA A 114 20.36 -21.97 0.53
CA ALA A 114 20.80 -21.20 1.69
C ALA A 114 20.15 -19.80 1.71
N HIS A 115 19.81 -19.31 2.91
CA HIS A 115 19.16 -18.01 3.11
C HIS A 115 19.99 -16.84 2.56
N ALA A 116 21.32 -16.96 2.61
CA ALA A 116 22.26 -15.99 2.07
C ALA A 116 22.11 -15.73 0.56
N ILE A 117 21.41 -16.58 -0.20
CA ILE A 117 21.12 -16.33 -1.63
C ILE A 117 20.36 -15.00 -1.83
N GLY A 118 19.52 -14.58 -0.87
CA GLY A 118 18.79 -13.31 -0.95
C GLY A 118 19.69 -12.10 -1.12
N GLU A 119 20.76 -12.01 -0.31
CA GLU A 119 21.72 -10.90 -0.35
C GLU A 119 22.84 -11.13 -1.38
N THR A 120 23.33 -12.37 -1.52
CA THR A 120 24.49 -12.66 -2.37
C THR A 120 24.18 -12.74 -3.86
N LEU A 121 22.93 -13.04 -4.24
CA LEU A 121 22.54 -13.23 -5.64
C LEU A 121 21.31 -12.39 -6.02
N VAL A 122 20.22 -12.47 -5.24
CA VAL A 122 18.95 -11.84 -5.63
C VAL A 122 19.06 -10.31 -5.58
N THR A 123 19.69 -9.77 -4.54
CA THR A 123 19.92 -8.32 -4.42
C THR A 123 20.72 -7.73 -5.60
N PRO A 124 21.89 -8.29 -6.00
CA PRO A 124 22.60 -7.86 -7.20
C PRO A 124 21.76 -7.91 -8.49
N VAL A 125 20.98 -8.98 -8.68
CA VAL A 125 20.12 -9.14 -9.87
C VAL A 125 19.06 -8.05 -9.93
N ILE A 126 18.39 -7.75 -8.81
CA ILE A 126 17.41 -6.67 -8.75
C ILE A 126 18.09 -5.32 -9.05
N HIS A 127 19.26 -5.08 -8.47
CA HIS A 127 20.04 -3.87 -8.73
C HIS A 127 20.36 -3.70 -10.22
N GLU A 128 20.83 -4.76 -10.88
CA GLU A 128 21.19 -4.75 -12.30
C GLU A 128 19.98 -4.48 -13.20
N VAL A 129 18.86 -5.20 -12.99
CA VAL A 129 17.63 -5.01 -13.77
C VAL A 129 17.12 -3.57 -13.65
N MET A 130 17.09 -3.01 -12.44
CA MET A 130 16.62 -1.65 -12.22
C MET A 130 17.56 -0.60 -12.84
N THR A 131 18.86 -0.81 -12.74
CA THR A 131 19.85 0.17 -13.22
C THR A 131 20.01 0.12 -14.74
N ILE A 132 20.08 -1.07 -15.34
CA ILE A 132 20.33 -1.25 -16.77
C ILE A 132 19.04 -1.16 -17.57
N ALA A 133 18.05 -2.00 -17.24
CA ALA A 133 16.84 -2.12 -18.05
C ALA A 133 15.87 -0.96 -17.78
N LEU A 134 15.69 -0.58 -16.51
CA LEU A 134 14.74 0.45 -16.12
C LEU A 134 15.38 1.84 -15.96
N LYS A 135 16.72 1.94 -15.95
CA LYS A 135 17.46 3.19 -15.76
C LYS A 135 16.97 3.99 -14.53
N THR A 136 16.61 3.27 -13.47
CA THR A 136 16.02 3.83 -12.25
C THR A 136 16.88 3.47 -11.05
N ASN A 137 16.88 4.31 -10.00
CA ASN A 137 17.60 4.02 -8.75
C ASN A 137 16.95 2.82 -8.03
N SER A 138 17.76 1.80 -7.73
CA SER A 138 17.32 0.56 -7.09
C SER A 138 17.27 0.63 -5.55
N GLU A 139 18.01 1.55 -4.94
CA GLU A 139 18.13 1.69 -3.48
C GLU A 139 16.79 1.74 -2.73
N PRO A 140 15.78 2.53 -3.17
CA PRO A 140 14.51 2.59 -2.46
C PRO A 140 13.75 1.25 -2.47
N VAL A 141 13.85 0.50 -3.58
CA VAL A 141 13.19 -0.78 -3.75
C VAL A 141 13.90 -1.86 -2.94
N LEU A 142 15.23 -1.92 -3.00
CA LEU A 142 16.03 -2.87 -2.23
C LEU A 142 15.83 -2.69 -0.72
N LYS A 143 15.75 -1.45 -0.25
CA LYS A 143 15.44 -1.13 1.16
C LYS A 143 14.03 -1.55 1.58
N ALA A 144 13.06 -1.55 0.65
CA ALA A 144 11.70 -1.98 0.96
C ALA A 144 11.57 -3.52 1.04
N ILE A 145 12.35 -4.27 0.26
CA ILE A 145 12.20 -5.74 0.19
C ILE A 145 12.90 -6.45 1.37
N PHE A 146 13.98 -5.91 1.93
CA PHE A 146 14.78 -6.52 3.01
C PHE A 146 15.15 -8.00 2.73
N LEU A 147 16.26 -8.24 2.02
CA LEU A 147 16.71 -9.59 1.62
C LEU A 147 17.95 -10.11 2.35
N SER A 148 18.26 -9.58 3.54
CA SER A 148 19.39 -10.08 4.33
C SER A 148 19.18 -11.53 4.74
N ASN A 149 20.29 -12.26 4.96
CA ASN A 149 20.27 -13.66 5.41
C ASN A 149 19.29 -13.89 6.59
N ASN A 150 19.36 -13.02 7.61
CA ASN A 150 18.51 -13.12 8.80
C ASN A 150 17.04 -12.83 8.50
N THR A 151 16.76 -11.93 7.54
CA THR A 151 15.38 -11.64 7.15
C THR A 151 14.78 -12.82 6.41
N VAL A 152 15.51 -13.36 5.42
CA VAL A 152 15.06 -14.55 4.67
C VAL A 152 14.78 -15.71 5.62
N GLN A 153 15.69 -15.99 6.56
CA GLN A 153 15.48 -16.98 7.60
C GLN A 153 14.19 -16.72 8.38
N ARG A 154 14.04 -15.53 8.97
CA ARG A 154 12.88 -15.20 9.78
C ARG A 154 11.57 -15.35 9.01
N ARG A 155 11.53 -14.96 7.74
CA ARG A 155 10.33 -15.11 6.89
C ARG A 155 9.98 -16.58 6.68
N ILE A 156 10.98 -17.44 6.49
CA ILE A 156 10.78 -18.88 6.36
C ILE A 156 10.25 -19.44 7.67
N ASP A 157 10.87 -19.12 8.81
CA ASP A 157 10.45 -19.57 10.13
C ASP A 157 9.00 -19.10 10.45
N GLU A 158 8.64 -17.86 10.09
CA GLU A 158 7.28 -17.32 10.25
C GLU A 158 6.25 -18.08 9.39
N MET A 159 6.60 -18.39 8.14
CA MET A 159 5.72 -19.17 7.23
C MET A 159 5.60 -20.63 7.67
N ASP A 160 6.68 -21.21 8.20
CA ASP A 160 6.71 -22.57 8.75
C ASP A 160 5.78 -22.67 9.96
N GLY A 161 5.92 -21.75 10.92
CA GLY A 161 5.06 -21.68 12.09
C GLY A 161 3.57 -21.49 11.76
N ASP A 162 3.25 -20.62 10.79
CA ASP A 162 1.86 -20.46 10.32
C ASP A 162 1.32 -21.75 9.68
N THR A 163 2.15 -22.44 8.89
CA THR A 163 1.78 -23.72 8.27
C THR A 163 1.55 -24.80 9.33
N GLU A 164 2.43 -24.89 10.32
CA GLU A 164 2.31 -25.80 11.45
C GLU A 164 1.03 -25.54 12.25
N GLU A 165 0.76 -24.27 12.59
CA GLU A 165 -0.44 -23.88 13.32
C GLU A 165 -1.72 -24.26 12.55
N ASN A 166 -1.75 -23.96 11.25
CA ASN A 166 -2.87 -24.30 10.38
C ASN A 166 -3.12 -25.82 10.32
N ILE A 167 -2.05 -26.62 10.17
CA ILE A 167 -2.16 -28.08 10.18
C ILE A 167 -2.63 -28.59 11.55
N CYS A 168 -2.05 -28.10 12.64
CA CYS A 168 -2.46 -28.45 14.00
C CYS A 168 -3.95 -28.15 14.23
N ASN A 169 -4.44 -27.01 13.77
CA ASN A 169 -5.85 -26.62 13.91
C ASN A 169 -6.79 -27.58 13.17
N ILE A 170 -6.39 -28.07 12.01
CA ILE A 170 -7.13 -29.10 11.25
C ILE A 170 -7.09 -30.42 12.01
N LEU A 171 -5.91 -30.92 12.35
CA LEU A 171 -5.71 -32.24 12.94
C LEU A 171 -6.38 -32.40 14.31
N ARG A 172 -6.49 -31.33 15.11
CA ARG A 172 -7.19 -31.36 16.41
C ARG A 172 -8.64 -31.85 16.32
N ASN A 173 -9.30 -31.63 15.18
CA ASN A 173 -10.72 -31.96 15.00
C ASN A 173 -10.95 -33.05 13.94
N THR A 174 -9.89 -33.73 13.51
CA THR A 174 -9.97 -34.74 12.44
C THR A 174 -9.47 -36.07 12.98
N GLU A 175 -10.14 -37.18 12.66
CA GLU A 175 -9.58 -38.50 12.90
C GLU A 175 -8.47 -38.78 11.87
N PHE A 176 -7.31 -39.24 12.34
CA PHE A 176 -6.18 -39.59 11.49
C PHE A 176 -5.41 -40.77 12.09
N SER A 177 -4.68 -41.48 11.24
CA SER A 177 -3.74 -42.53 11.65
C SER A 177 -2.32 -42.08 11.35
N LEU A 178 -1.40 -42.28 12.30
CA LEU A 178 0.03 -42.07 12.10
C LEU A 178 0.69 -43.40 11.74
N GLN A 179 1.43 -43.41 10.63
CA GLN A 179 2.32 -44.53 10.30
C GLN A 179 3.73 -44.17 10.76
N LEU A 180 4.32 -45.04 11.59
CA LEU A 180 5.70 -44.92 12.02
C LEU A 180 6.56 -45.81 11.12
N ASP A 181 7.50 -45.20 10.40
CA ASP A 181 8.49 -45.92 9.62
C ASP A 181 9.81 -45.96 10.42
N GLU A 182 10.21 -47.15 10.85
CA GLU A 182 11.50 -47.34 11.54
C GLU A 182 12.62 -47.49 10.49
N SER A 183 13.33 -46.40 10.24
CA SER A 183 14.55 -46.42 9.44
C SER A 183 15.74 -46.86 10.28
N THR A 184 16.33 -48.01 9.97
CA THR A 184 17.62 -48.43 10.53
C THR A 184 18.76 -47.72 9.79
N LEU A 185 19.13 -46.52 10.23
CA LEU A 185 20.40 -45.92 9.87
C LEU A 185 21.52 -46.73 10.54
N SER A 186 22.46 -47.26 9.75
CA SER A 186 23.58 -48.11 10.23
C SER A 186 24.57 -47.37 11.14
N ASN A 187 24.45 -46.06 11.19
CA ASN A 187 25.20 -45.12 12.00
C ASN A 187 24.32 -44.71 13.19
N ASN A 188 24.42 -45.53 14.25
CA ASN A 188 23.82 -45.37 15.58
C ASN A 188 24.05 -44.00 16.21
N VAL A 189 23.34 -42.97 15.76
CA VAL A 189 23.17 -41.74 16.52
C VAL A 189 21.68 -41.61 16.76
N SER A 190 21.24 -42.23 17.85
CA SER A 190 19.92 -41.98 18.42
C SER A 190 19.83 -40.49 18.73
N LEU A 191 19.08 -39.75 17.93
CA LEU A 191 18.64 -38.40 18.26
C LEU A 191 17.39 -38.54 19.13
N LEU A 192 17.61 -38.71 20.43
CA LEU A 192 16.63 -38.46 21.48
C LEU A 192 16.72 -37.00 21.92
#